data_AF-A0A1I8GVI2-F1
#
_entry.id   AF-A0A1I8GVI2-F1
#
_cell.length_a   1.000
_cell.length_b   1.000
_cell.length_c   1.000
_cell.angle_alpha   90.00
_cell.angle_beta   90.00
_cell.angle_gamma   90.00
#
_symmetry.space_group_name_H-M   'P 1'
#
loop_
_entity.id
_entity.type
_entity.pdbx_description
1 polymer ?
#
loop_
_entity_poly.entity_id
_entity_poly.type
_entity_poly.pdbx_seq_one_letter_code
_entity_poly.pdbx_strand_id
1 'polypeptide(L)' 'EFQEANLRVSCLKGARLVGCNLRAAVLAGSDLENADLTGCDLQHANLRGANVVNCVFQDLRTPLHMAQTMDAF' A
#
# COMPACT_ATOMS: atom_id res chain seq x y z
N GLU A 1 12.91 0.56 0.07
CA GLU A 1 12.59 1.96 0.43
C GLU A 1 11.99 2.65 -0.79
N PHE A 2 10.72 3.03 -0.71
CA PHE A 2 9.98 3.75 -1.76
C PHE A 2 9.20 4.94 -1.16
N GLN A 3 9.65 5.43 0.00
CA GLN A 3 9.07 6.60 0.63
C GLN A 3 9.09 7.79 -0.33
N GLU A 4 7.95 8.48 -0.44
CA GLU A 4 7.75 9.64 -1.33
C GLU A 4 8.02 9.36 -2.82
N ALA A 5 8.17 8.09 -3.21
CA ALA A 5 8.44 7.73 -4.58
C ALA A 5 7.24 8.08 -5.48
N ASN A 6 7.53 8.66 -6.64
CA ASN A 6 6.53 8.88 -7.67
C ASN A 6 6.45 7.66 -8.59
N LEU A 7 5.44 6.83 -8.36
CA LEU A 7 5.12 5.60 -9.09
C LEU A 7 3.78 5.73 -9.82
N ARG A 8 3.40 6.96 -10.18
CA ARG A 8 2.14 7.23 -10.88
C ARG A 8 2.10 6.46 -12.21
N VAL A 9 1.02 5.71 -12.43
CA VAL A 9 0.79 4.93 -13.66
C VAL A 9 1.88 3.87 -13.94
N SER A 10 2.67 3.48 -12.93
CA SER A 10 3.68 2.42 -13.09
C SER A 10 3.03 1.03 -13.21
N CYS A 11 3.69 0.11 -13.93
CA CYS A 11 3.33 -1.30 -13.92
C CYS A 11 4.10 -2.04 -12.82
N LEU A 12 3.39 -2.44 -11.76
CA LEU A 12 3.87 -3.19 -10.60
C LEU A 12 3.10 -4.52 -10.45
N LYS A 13 2.54 -5.02 -11.54
CA LYS A 13 1.79 -6.28 -11.57
C LYS A 13 2.66 -7.43 -11.09
N GLY A 14 2.20 -8.16 -10.07
CA GLY A 14 2.93 -9.27 -9.45
C GLY A 14 4.16 -8.84 -8.63
N ALA A 15 4.34 -7.55 -8.36
CA ALA A 15 5.50 -7.08 -7.60
C ALA A 15 5.47 -7.62 -6.16
N ARG A 16 6.63 -8.09 -5.68
CA ARG A 16 6.82 -8.45 -4.27
C ARG A 16 7.37 -7.25 -3.53
N LEU A 17 6.49 -6.53 -2.83
CA LEU A 17 6.80 -5.32 -2.07
C LEU A 17 6.83 -5.56 -0.56
N VAL A 18 6.82 -6.82 -0.12
CA VAL A 18 6.75 -7.22 1.30
C VAL A 18 7.69 -6.39 2.18
N GLY A 19 7.14 -5.76 3.22
CA GLY A 19 7.89 -4.98 4.19
C GLY A 19 8.36 -3.61 3.70
N CYS A 20 8.00 -3.18 2.49
CA CYS A 20 8.47 -1.90 1.95
C CYS A 20 7.87 -0.71 2.69
N ASN A 21 8.71 0.29 2.95
CA ASN A 21 8.27 1.63 3.29
C ASN A 21 7.78 2.34 2.01
N LEU A 22 6.47 2.54 1.90
CA LEU A 22 5.77 3.25 0.83
C LEU A 22 5.09 4.53 1.38
N ARG A 23 5.57 5.05 2.52
CA ARG A 23 5.04 6.27 3.12
C ARG A 23 5.03 7.40 2.10
N ALA A 24 3.91 8.11 1.99
CA ALA A 24 3.71 9.24 1.07
C ALA A 24 4.03 8.93 -0.42
N ALA A 25 4.14 7.66 -0.82
CA ALA A 25 4.36 7.29 -2.21
C ALA A 25 3.15 7.67 -3.08
N VAL A 26 3.41 8.13 -4.31
CA VAL A 26 2.37 8.42 -5.30
C VAL A 26 2.20 7.21 -6.19
N LEU A 27 1.19 6.39 -5.90
CA LEU A 27 0.80 5.19 -6.66
C LEU A 27 -0.46 5.43 -7.52
N ALA A 28 -0.81 6.69 -7.76
CA ALA A 28 -2.05 7.02 -8.46
C ALA A 28 -2.05 6.40 -9.87
N GLY A 29 -3.08 5.63 -10.19
CA GLY A 29 -3.19 4.95 -11.49
C GLY A 29 -2.21 3.80 -11.74
N SER A 30 -1.40 3.38 -10.76
CA SER A 30 -0.46 2.27 -10.94
C SER A 30 -1.18 0.93 -11.06
N ASP A 31 -0.61 -0.01 -11.83
CA ASP A 31 -1.09 -1.38 -11.87
C ASP A 31 -0.39 -2.23 -10.79
N LEU A 32 -1.10 -2.56 -9.71
CA LEU A 32 -0.65 -3.41 -8.59
C LEU A 32 -1.35 -4.78 -8.62
N GLU A 33 -1.88 -5.21 -9.77
CA GLU A 33 -2.58 -6.49 -9.88
C GLU A 33 -1.68 -7.65 -9.40
N ASN A 34 -2.19 -8.50 -8.51
CA ASN A 34 -1.44 -9.62 -7.91
C ASN A 34 -0.16 -9.22 -7.14
N ALA A 35 0.02 -7.95 -6.77
CA ALA A 35 1.17 -7.53 -5.99
C ALA A 35 1.04 -7.94 -4.51
N ASP A 36 2.18 -8.13 -3.84
CA ASP A 36 2.25 -8.46 -2.42
C ASP A 36 2.77 -7.26 -1.62
N LEU A 37 1.88 -6.59 -0.90
CA LEU A 37 2.15 -5.46 -0.02
C LEU A 37 2.19 -5.87 1.46
N THR A 38 2.35 -7.16 1.77
CA THR A 38 2.37 -7.64 3.16
C THR A 38 3.40 -6.91 3.99
N GLY A 39 3.05 -6.41 5.17
CA GLY A 39 4.02 -5.70 6.02
C GLY A 39 4.46 -4.33 5.50
N CYS A 40 3.84 -3.79 4.44
CA CYS A 40 4.17 -2.47 3.94
C CYS A 40 3.70 -1.36 4.88
N ASP A 41 4.38 -0.23 4.81
CA ASP A 41 3.92 1.02 5.38
C ASP A 41 3.33 1.92 4.28
N LEU A 42 2.02 2.12 4.31
CA LEU A 42 1.28 2.89 3.29
C LEU A 42 0.77 4.23 3.84
N GLN A 43 1.27 4.70 4.99
CA GLN A 43 0.82 5.98 5.54
C GLN A 43 0.99 7.10 4.52
N HIS A 44 -0.10 7.83 4.26
CA HIS A 44 -0.17 8.93 3.28
C HIS A 44 0.09 8.53 1.81
N ALA A 45 0.19 7.24 1.49
CA ALA A 45 0.35 6.81 0.10
C ALA A 45 -0.92 7.13 -0.71
N ASN A 46 -0.73 7.66 -1.92
CA ASN A 46 -1.83 7.95 -2.83
C ASN A 46 -2.07 6.79 -3.80
N LEU A 47 -3.04 5.94 -3.48
CA LEU A 47 -3.47 4.80 -4.31
C LEU A 47 -4.66 5.13 -5.24
N ARG A 48 -5.00 6.42 -5.44
CA ARG A 48 -6.19 6.80 -6.23
C ARG A 48 -6.11 6.23 -7.65
N GLY A 49 -7.08 5.40 -8.00
CA GLY A 49 -7.17 4.77 -9.32
C GLY A 49 -6.14 3.69 -9.59
N ALA A 50 -5.37 3.26 -8.58
CA ALA A 50 -4.49 2.10 -8.72
C ALA A 50 -5.32 0.81 -8.93
N ASN A 51 -4.87 -0.08 -9.80
CA ASN A 51 -5.45 -1.41 -9.93
C ASN A 51 -4.89 -2.32 -8.83
N VAL A 52 -5.69 -2.62 -7.82
CA VAL A 52 -5.29 -3.45 -6.67
C VAL A 52 -5.96 -4.83 -6.67
N VAL A 53 -6.43 -5.29 -7.84
CA VAL A 53 -7.06 -6.62 -7.98
C VAL A 53 -6.08 -7.71 -7.54
N ASN A 54 -6.53 -8.62 -6.67
CA ASN A 54 -5.74 -9.71 -6.08
C ASN A 54 -4.47 -9.26 -5.34
N CYS A 55 -4.38 -7.99 -4.95
CA CYS A 55 -3.24 -7.50 -4.18
C CYS A 55 -3.35 -7.94 -2.71
N VAL A 56 -2.23 -8.33 -2.09
CA VAL A 56 -2.19 -8.77 -0.69
C VAL A 56 -1.85 -7.58 0.23
N PHE A 57 -2.71 -7.29 1.21
CA PHE A 57 -2.55 -6.20 2.19
C PHE A 57 -2.48 -6.70 3.65
N GLN A 58 -1.81 -7.83 3.88
CA GLN A 58 -1.69 -8.40 5.23
C GLN A 58 -0.64 -7.66 6.07
N ASP A 59 -0.81 -7.67 7.39
CA ASP A 59 0.18 -7.16 8.36
C ASP A 59 0.74 -5.76 8.06
N LEU A 60 -0.03 -4.87 7.42
CA LEU A 60 0.43 -3.51 7.13
C LEU A 60 0.96 -2.85 8.42
N ARG A 61 2.16 -2.26 8.36
CA ARG A 61 2.87 -1.70 9.51
C ARG A 61 2.13 -0.56 10.19
N THR A 62 1.23 0.07 9.45
CA THR A 62 0.41 1.16 9.95
C THR A 62 -1.03 0.74 9.85
N PRO A 63 -1.80 0.86 10.94
CA PRO A 63 -3.21 0.58 10.85
C PRO A 63 -3.80 1.61 9.89
N LEU A 64 -4.43 1.13 8.82
CA LEU A 64 -5.43 1.90 8.07
C LEU A 64 -6.70 2.16 8.95
N HIS A 65 -6.62 1.86 10.26
CA HIS A 65 -7.69 1.89 11.24
C HIS A 65 -7.36 2.88 12.35
N MET A 66 -7.92 4.07 12.24
CA MET A 66 -8.23 4.90 13.40
C MET A 66 -9.72 4.85 13.74
N ALA A 67 -10.44 3.77 13.40
CA ALA A 67 -11.89 3.72 13.63
C ALA A 67 -12.42 2.53 14.44
N GLN A 68 -11.69 1.43 14.67
CA GLN A 68 -12.29 0.26 15.36
C GLN A 68 -11.38 -0.52 16.32
N THR A 69 -10.31 0.11 16.85
CA THR A 69 -9.79 -0.30 18.16
C THR A 69 -10.51 0.52 19.23
N MET A 70 -11.79 0.23 19.42
CA MET A 70 -12.44 0.43 20.71
C MET A 70 -11.98 -0.71 21.61
N ASP A 71 -10.82 -0.53 22.24
CA ASP A 71 -10.55 -1.16 23.53
C ASP A 71 -11.00 -0.17 24.60
N ALA A 72 -12.15 -0.43 25.24
CA ALA A 72 -12.43 -0.05 26.63
C ALA A 72 -13.85 -0.50 27.07
N PHE A 73 -13.89 -1.54 27.92
CA PHE A 73 -15.00 -2.06 28.74
C PHE A 73 -16.15 -2.80 28.06
#